data_AF-A0A1Z4M130-F1
#
_entry.id   AF-A0A1Z4M130-F1
#
_cell.length_a   1.000
_cell.length_b   1.000
_cell.length_c   1.000
_cell.angle_alpha   90.00
_cell.angle_beta   90.00
_cell.angle_gamma   90.00
#
_symmetry.space_group_name_H-M   'P 1'
#
loop_
_entity.id
_entity.type
_entity.pdbx_description
1 polymer ?
#
loop_
_entity_poly.entity_id
_entity_poly.type
_entity_poly.pdbx_seq_one_letter_code
_entity_poly.pdbx_strand_id
1 'polypeptide(L)'
;MTQSVVPKTSIPEKTWRRQTDSPTWWIAFSCGSVILHLLAFWFISSYRLSVSQSGSGSTVPIEFIEISPEKSSVQPKSQPKPASVSPKPAPVKPIVPQNSQQSVKPPVSRVDRDAISFNNQKIEQQLAEQQRYSLLQQQKLAEQQRQLETEQQRQLELEQQRLRTEELRQRQEQQQELEAQIRQQEQEQQRILDEKLRQQEAEQQRQLQAQLQQEAEQQRQLQAQLQQEAEQQRQLQAQLQQEAEQQRKLATAQQSENPADGERILDGPKNADGEEPPPKFDKKTAQAPIQNQPNQSGAILTASWSIDDSFTPKKDIPDNLPRLKQNISQNFIIEPSQNSNLKPVDFEVYLIINEEGYVEFAQITDTEMRRQYQTYVDQNLLNKQLFLPATDIDPRTGEVKPSRSESRIRIKIQ
;
A
#
# COMPACT_ATOMS: atom_id res chain seq x y z
N MET A 1 -21.67 -25.12 73.33
CA MET A 1 -21.38 -23.79 72.74
C MET A 1 -20.31 -23.99 71.68
N THR A 2 -20.60 -23.53 70.47
CA THR A 2 -20.01 -23.92 69.19
C THR A 2 -18.62 -23.34 68.95
N GLN A 3 -17.63 -24.18 68.61
CA GLN A 3 -16.35 -23.76 68.05
C GLN A 3 -16.47 -23.61 66.52
N SER A 4 -16.10 -22.43 66.03
CA SER A 4 -16.04 -22.08 64.61
C SER A 4 -14.68 -22.45 64.05
N VAL A 5 -14.64 -23.49 63.20
CA VAL A 5 -13.44 -23.90 62.44
C VAL A 5 -13.55 -23.31 61.04
N VAL A 6 -12.69 -22.34 60.73
CA VAL A 6 -12.55 -21.74 59.40
C VAL A 6 -11.47 -22.51 58.63
N PRO A 7 -11.76 -23.08 57.45
CA PRO A 7 -10.73 -23.70 56.62
C PRO A 7 -9.91 -22.61 55.88
N LYS A 8 -8.60 -22.57 56.14
CA LYS A 8 -7.63 -21.80 55.34
C LYS A 8 -7.35 -22.56 54.03
N THR A 9 -7.87 -22.05 52.93
CA THR A 9 -7.55 -22.49 51.57
C THR A 9 -6.11 -22.10 51.24
N SER A 10 -5.23 -23.08 51.06
CA SER A 10 -3.86 -22.87 50.57
C SER A 10 -3.90 -22.50 49.09
N ILE A 11 -3.33 -21.35 48.77
CA ILE A 11 -3.20 -20.84 47.40
C ILE A 11 -2.13 -21.68 46.69
N PRO A 12 -2.42 -22.30 45.52
CA PRO A 12 -1.45 -23.09 44.80
C PRO A 12 -0.33 -22.20 44.24
N GLU A 13 0.90 -22.62 44.47
CA GLU A 13 2.13 -21.97 44.03
C GLU A 13 2.17 -21.89 42.49
N LYS A 14 2.14 -20.66 41.97
CA LYS A 14 2.15 -20.34 40.54
C LYS A 14 3.55 -20.60 39.98
N THR A 15 3.81 -21.84 39.58
CA THR A 15 5.03 -22.21 38.87
C THR A 15 5.02 -21.61 37.46
N TRP A 16 5.79 -20.54 37.28
CA TRP A 16 5.95 -19.83 36.02
C TRP A 16 6.73 -20.73 35.03
N ARG A 17 6.01 -21.57 34.29
CA ARG A 17 6.58 -22.31 33.16
C ARG A 17 6.93 -21.28 32.10
N ARG A 18 8.22 -20.94 32.01
CA ARG A 18 8.77 -20.24 30.86
C ARG A 18 8.46 -21.09 29.64
N GLN A 19 7.47 -20.65 28.87
CA GLN A 19 7.14 -21.18 27.58
C GLN A 19 8.32 -20.85 26.66
N THR A 20 9.32 -21.73 26.67
CA THR A 20 10.41 -21.73 25.70
C THR A 20 9.82 -22.18 24.38
N ASP A 21 9.30 -21.22 23.62
CA ASP A 21 9.01 -21.44 22.22
C ASP A 21 10.28 -21.96 21.56
N SER A 22 10.20 -23.18 21.03
CA SER A 22 11.37 -23.87 20.49
C SER A 22 12.07 -22.96 19.46
N PRO A 23 13.40 -22.81 19.48
CA PRO A 23 14.13 -21.96 18.53
C PRO A 23 13.80 -22.25 17.06
N THR A 24 13.37 -23.48 16.78
CA THR A 24 12.86 -23.95 15.49
C THR A 24 11.66 -23.18 14.96
N TRP A 25 10.78 -22.65 15.82
CA TRP A 25 9.63 -21.84 15.37
C TRP A 25 10.07 -20.50 14.78
N TRP A 26 11.05 -19.83 15.40
CA TRP A 26 11.60 -18.57 14.89
C TRP A 26 12.33 -18.76 13.56
N ILE A 27 13.04 -19.88 13.39
CA ILE A 27 13.71 -20.22 12.14
C ILE A 27 12.68 -20.49 11.04
N ALA A 28 11.60 -21.22 11.34
CA ALA A 28 10.53 -21.49 10.37
C ALA A 28 9.84 -20.20 9.91
N PHE A 29 9.54 -19.28 10.84
CA PHE A 29 8.99 -17.95 10.51
C PHE A 29 9.93 -17.11 9.65
N SER A 30 11.23 -17.10 9.98
CA SER A 30 12.23 -16.35 9.21
C SER A 30 12.40 -16.91 7.80
N CYS A 31 12.44 -18.23 7.66
CA CYS A 31 12.57 -18.90 6.35
C CYS A 31 11.32 -18.70 5.49
N GLY A 32 10.13 -18.82 6.08
CA GLY A 32 8.86 -18.56 5.40
C GLY A 32 8.74 -17.12 4.89
N SER A 33 9.19 -16.16 5.71
CA SER A 33 9.22 -14.75 5.30
C SER A 33 10.12 -14.50 4.09
N VAL A 34 11.32 -15.06 4.05
CA VAL A 34 12.24 -14.91 2.90
C VAL A 34 11.66 -15.53 1.62
N ILE A 35 11.04 -16.71 1.73
CA ILE A 35 10.39 -17.37 0.59
C ILE A 35 9.22 -16.54 0.06
N LEU A 36 8.41 -15.96 0.96
CA LEU A 36 7.29 -15.08 0.59
C LEU A 36 7.79 -13.84 -0.17
N HIS A 37 8.88 -13.21 0.29
CA HIS A 37 9.45 -12.04 -0.36
C HIS A 37 10.04 -12.37 -1.73
N LEU A 38 10.70 -13.53 -1.89
CA LEU A 38 11.20 -14.00 -3.19
C LEU A 38 10.05 -14.28 -4.17
N LEU A 39 8.95 -14.89 -3.70
CA LEU A 39 7.75 -15.10 -4.51
C LEU A 39 7.09 -13.78 -4.92
N ALA A 40 6.96 -12.83 -4.00
CA ALA A 40 6.42 -11.50 -4.29
C ALA A 40 7.29 -10.73 -5.30
N PHE A 41 8.61 -10.78 -5.12
CA PHE A 41 9.55 -10.16 -6.04
C PHE A 41 9.51 -10.81 -7.43
N TRP A 42 9.44 -12.15 -7.49
CA TRP A 42 9.30 -12.89 -8.74
C TRP A 42 7.98 -12.56 -9.44
N PHE A 43 6.88 -12.47 -8.69
CA PHE A 43 5.57 -12.07 -9.21
C PHE A 43 5.67 -10.67 -9.84
N ILE A 44 6.13 -9.67 -9.09
CA ILE A 44 6.28 -8.29 -9.58
C ILE A 44 7.20 -8.21 -10.82
N SER A 45 8.30 -8.95 -10.83
CA SER A 45 9.22 -9.00 -11.98
C SER A 45 8.56 -9.63 -13.22
N SER A 46 7.74 -10.67 -13.04
CA SER A 46 7.01 -11.33 -14.13
C SER A 46 5.94 -10.43 -14.77
N TYR A 47 5.28 -9.55 -14.00
CA TYR A 47 4.32 -8.58 -14.54
C TYR A 47 4.98 -7.39 -15.24
N ARG A 48 6.21 -7.04 -14.87
CA ARG A 48 6.95 -5.92 -15.50
C ARG A 48 7.41 -6.24 -16.94
N LEU A 49 7.54 -7.52 -17.31
CA LEU A 49 7.99 -7.93 -18.65
C LEU A 49 6.88 -7.99 -19.72
N SER A 50 5.59 -7.98 -19.35
CA SER A 50 4.49 -8.05 -20.33
C SER A 50 3.87 -6.70 -20.71
N VAL A 51 4.26 -5.58 -20.08
CA VAL A 51 3.63 -4.27 -20.30
C VAL A 51 4.36 -3.38 -21.33
N SER A 52 5.44 -3.87 -21.96
CA SER A 52 6.24 -3.04 -22.91
C SER A 52 6.10 -3.41 -24.40
N GLN A 53 5.06 -4.13 -24.82
CA GLN A 53 4.80 -4.35 -26.24
C GLN A 53 3.31 -4.27 -26.58
N SER A 54 2.73 -3.06 -26.55
CA SER A 54 1.44 -2.79 -27.19
C SER A 54 1.28 -1.30 -27.48
N GLY A 55 1.71 -0.91 -28.69
CA GLY A 55 1.03 0.12 -29.50
C GLY A 55 1.22 1.60 -29.14
N SER A 56 1.97 2.31 -29.99
CA SER A 56 1.42 3.45 -30.74
C SER A 56 2.47 3.98 -31.71
N GLY A 57 2.12 4.02 -32.98
CA GLY A 57 2.92 4.67 -34.01
C GLY A 57 3.10 6.16 -33.72
N SER A 58 4.35 6.59 -33.75
CA SER A 58 4.73 7.97 -34.03
C SER A 58 6.03 7.88 -34.80
N THR A 59 5.91 8.03 -36.12
CA THR A 59 7.01 8.24 -37.05
C THR A 59 7.74 9.52 -36.63
N VAL A 60 8.83 9.36 -35.87
CA VAL A 60 9.85 10.40 -35.73
C VAL A 60 10.94 10.05 -36.75
N PRO A 61 11.16 10.88 -37.79
CA PRO A 61 12.22 10.63 -38.76
C PRO A 61 13.56 10.82 -38.06
N ILE A 62 14.29 9.73 -37.87
CA ILE A 62 15.71 9.78 -37.55
C ILE A 62 16.41 10.10 -38.86
N GLU A 63 16.75 11.38 -39.05
CA GLU A 63 17.72 11.79 -40.07
C GLU A 63 19.07 11.17 -39.70
N PHE A 64 19.43 10.09 -40.38
CA PHE A 64 20.79 9.57 -40.37
C PHE A 64 21.66 10.56 -41.14
N ILE A 65 22.47 11.34 -40.43
CA ILE A 65 23.61 12.03 -41.04
C ILE A 65 24.62 10.93 -41.39
N GLU A 66 24.57 10.51 -42.65
CA GLU A 66 25.51 9.61 -43.29
C GLU A 66 26.87 10.31 -43.41
N ILE A 67 27.76 10.05 -42.46
CA ILE A 67 29.17 10.43 -42.57
C ILE A 67 29.82 9.40 -43.49
N SER A 68 30.02 9.82 -44.73
CA SER A 68 30.77 9.11 -45.77
C SER A 68 32.23 8.86 -45.34
N PRO A 69 32.76 7.64 -45.45
CA PRO A 69 34.17 7.44 -45.72
C PRO A 69 34.36 6.84 -47.12
N GLU A 70 35.24 7.48 -47.87
CA GLU A 70 35.64 7.10 -49.22
C GLU A 70 36.08 5.63 -49.34
N LYS A 71 35.57 5.00 -50.41
CA LYS A 71 36.23 4.05 -51.31
C LYS A 71 37.38 3.21 -50.74
N SER A 72 37.14 1.91 -50.61
CA SER A 72 37.98 0.94 -51.33
C SER A 72 37.24 -0.37 -51.62
N SER A 73 37.50 -0.85 -52.83
CA SER A 73 36.92 -1.99 -53.54
C SER A 73 37.21 -3.33 -52.86
N VAL A 74 36.24 -4.25 -52.84
CA VAL A 74 36.33 -5.62 -53.43
C VAL A 74 35.01 -6.37 -53.19
N GLN A 75 34.44 -6.89 -54.28
CA GLN A 75 33.24 -7.75 -54.37
C GLN A 75 33.39 -9.09 -53.62
N PRO A 76 32.27 -9.73 -53.21
CA PRO A 76 31.92 -10.96 -53.91
C PRO A 76 30.42 -11.19 -54.16
N LYS A 77 30.22 -12.12 -55.09
CA LYS A 77 29.02 -12.48 -55.86
C LYS A 77 28.16 -13.54 -55.13
N SER A 78 26.84 -13.37 -55.23
CA SER A 78 25.76 -14.37 -55.41
C SER A 78 25.58 -15.57 -54.45
N GLN A 79 24.39 -15.60 -53.83
CA GLN A 79 23.52 -16.70 -53.33
C GLN A 79 23.41 -17.97 -54.24
N PRO A 80 22.64 -19.07 -53.94
CA PRO A 80 21.80 -19.44 -52.75
C PRO A 80 21.83 -20.95 -52.27
N LYS A 81 21.50 -21.17 -50.97
CA LYS A 81 20.57 -22.17 -50.33
C LYS A 81 20.68 -23.73 -50.58
N PRO A 82 19.96 -24.63 -49.84
CA PRO A 82 20.53 -25.51 -48.79
C PRO A 82 20.21 -27.04 -48.90
N ALA A 83 20.90 -27.90 -48.12
CA ALA A 83 20.42 -29.20 -47.58
C ALA A 83 21.43 -29.70 -46.51
N SER A 84 21.08 -29.84 -45.24
CA SER A 84 20.46 -31.01 -44.58
C SER A 84 21.16 -32.35 -44.83
N VAL A 85 22.14 -32.71 -43.98
CA VAL A 85 22.35 -34.10 -43.51
C VAL A 85 23.19 -34.13 -42.23
N SER A 86 22.68 -34.82 -41.22
CA SER A 86 23.37 -35.21 -39.98
C SER A 86 24.53 -36.18 -40.25
N PRO A 87 25.48 -36.30 -39.31
CA PRO A 87 25.99 -37.62 -38.96
C PRO A 87 25.93 -37.93 -37.46
N LYS A 88 25.57 -39.19 -37.24
CA LYS A 88 25.41 -39.94 -35.98
C LYS A 88 26.79 -40.39 -35.44
N PRO A 89 27.00 -40.44 -34.12
CA PRO A 89 28.28 -40.86 -33.52
C PRO A 89 28.41 -42.39 -33.47
N ALA A 90 29.62 -42.90 -33.75
CA ALA A 90 30.00 -44.30 -33.55
C ALA A 90 30.98 -44.43 -32.36
N PRO A 91 30.90 -45.53 -31.57
CA PRO A 91 31.64 -45.70 -30.32
C PRO A 91 33.04 -46.28 -30.54
N VAL A 92 34.03 -45.74 -29.83
CA VAL A 92 35.41 -46.23 -29.78
C VAL A 92 35.50 -47.40 -28.80
N LYS A 93 35.96 -48.56 -29.28
CA LYS A 93 36.32 -49.74 -28.47
C LYS A 93 37.78 -49.65 -28.00
N PRO A 94 38.15 -50.33 -26.89
CA PRO A 94 39.44 -50.19 -26.23
C PRO A 94 40.55 -51.01 -26.90
N ILE A 95 41.76 -50.44 -26.98
CA ILE A 95 42.99 -51.11 -27.37
C ILE A 95 43.56 -51.86 -26.17
N VAL A 96 43.68 -53.19 -26.31
CA VAL A 96 44.42 -54.10 -25.43
C VAL A 96 45.81 -54.33 -26.05
N PRO A 97 46.92 -54.39 -25.27
CA PRO A 97 48.24 -54.66 -25.81
C PRO A 97 48.43 -56.14 -26.17
N GLN A 98 48.89 -56.39 -27.40
CA GLN A 98 49.21 -57.71 -27.92
C GLN A 98 50.63 -58.12 -27.51
N ASN A 99 50.70 -58.99 -26.52
CA ASN A 99 51.88 -59.73 -26.09
C ASN A 99 52.26 -60.75 -27.17
N SER A 100 53.42 -60.62 -27.79
CA SER A 100 53.97 -61.60 -28.74
C SER A 100 55.22 -62.24 -28.13
N GLN A 101 55.02 -63.41 -27.52
CA GLN A 101 56.09 -64.37 -27.28
C GLN A 101 56.34 -65.12 -28.59
N GLN A 102 57.54 -64.97 -29.17
CA GLN A 102 58.06 -65.93 -30.13
C GLN A 102 59.50 -66.27 -29.77
N SER A 103 59.62 -67.46 -29.19
CA SER A 103 60.84 -68.22 -28.96
C SER A 103 61.42 -68.65 -30.32
N VAL A 104 62.59 -68.14 -30.67
CA VAL A 104 63.48 -68.79 -31.66
C VAL A 104 64.91 -68.73 -31.13
N LYS A 105 65.43 -69.91 -30.81
CA LYS A 105 66.85 -70.21 -30.53
C LYS A 105 67.71 -69.97 -31.77
N PRO A 106 68.93 -69.42 -31.62
CA PRO A 106 70.04 -69.85 -32.47
C PRO A 106 71.17 -70.51 -31.65
N PRO A 107 72.02 -71.31 -32.32
CA PRO A 107 73.00 -72.17 -31.65
C PRO A 107 74.24 -71.40 -31.18
N VAL A 108 74.85 -71.98 -30.16
CA VAL A 108 76.11 -71.60 -29.55
C VAL A 108 77.26 -71.67 -30.56
N SER A 109 77.90 -70.54 -30.84
CA SER A 109 79.29 -70.49 -31.30
C SER A 109 80.12 -69.79 -30.23
N ARG A 110 80.94 -70.58 -29.53
CA ARG A 110 82.00 -70.12 -28.62
C ARG A 110 83.17 -69.60 -29.44
N VAL A 111 83.45 -68.30 -29.40
CA VAL A 111 84.79 -67.74 -29.60
C VAL A 111 84.92 -66.49 -28.71
N ASP A 112 85.95 -66.49 -27.86
CA ASP A 112 86.61 -65.44 -27.07
C ASP A 112 85.82 -64.24 -26.51
N ARG A 113 85.75 -64.15 -25.18
CA ARG A 113 84.83 -63.26 -24.45
C ARG A 113 85.44 -62.21 -23.50
N ASP A 114 86.76 -62.06 -23.41
CA ASP A 114 87.35 -61.27 -22.31
C ASP A 114 88.07 -59.96 -22.70
N ALA A 115 87.98 -59.51 -23.95
CA ALA A 115 88.62 -58.24 -24.39
C ALA A 115 87.65 -57.11 -24.82
N ILE A 116 86.33 -57.36 -24.89
CA ILE A 116 85.34 -56.40 -25.43
C ILE A 116 84.42 -55.79 -24.34
N SER A 117 84.43 -56.34 -23.11
CA SER A 117 83.51 -55.95 -22.02
C SER A 117 83.74 -54.51 -21.51
N PHE A 118 84.98 -54.03 -21.44
CA PHE A 118 85.30 -52.69 -20.93
C PHE A 118 84.85 -51.55 -21.87
N ASN A 119 84.78 -51.78 -23.18
CA ASN A 119 84.39 -50.74 -24.14
C ASN A 119 82.87 -50.56 -24.20
N ASN A 120 82.11 -51.66 -24.07
CA ASN A 120 80.65 -51.60 -23.99
C ASN A 120 80.16 -50.88 -22.73
N GLN A 121 80.83 -51.07 -21.60
CA GLN A 121 80.46 -50.42 -20.34
C GLN A 121 80.60 -48.89 -20.41
N LYS A 122 81.64 -48.39 -21.10
CA LYS A 122 81.85 -46.94 -21.30
C LYS A 122 80.81 -46.31 -22.24
N ILE A 123 80.38 -47.05 -23.27
CA ILE A 123 79.34 -46.62 -24.21
C ILE A 123 77.98 -46.53 -23.51
N GLU A 124 77.63 -47.52 -22.69
CA GLU A 124 76.39 -47.50 -21.89
C GLU A 124 76.37 -46.33 -20.90
N GLN A 125 77.52 -46.02 -20.28
CA GLN A 125 77.63 -44.92 -19.34
C GLN A 125 77.44 -43.55 -20.01
N GLN A 126 78.02 -43.34 -21.20
CA GLN A 126 77.78 -42.12 -21.98
C GLN A 126 76.34 -41.99 -22.46
N LEU A 127 75.70 -43.09 -22.87
CA LEU A 127 74.29 -43.07 -23.28
C LEU A 127 73.37 -42.73 -22.10
N ALA A 128 73.65 -43.30 -20.92
CA ALA A 128 72.90 -43.00 -19.70
C ALA A 128 73.06 -41.52 -19.27
N GLU A 129 74.26 -40.94 -19.41
CA GLU A 129 74.49 -39.52 -19.15
C GLU A 129 73.75 -38.63 -20.16
N GLN A 130 73.76 -38.98 -21.44
CA GLN A 130 73.03 -38.23 -22.48
C GLN A 130 71.51 -38.27 -22.24
N GLN A 131 70.96 -39.43 -21.86
CA GLN A 131 69.56 -39.58 -21.49
C GLN A 131 69.22 -38.75 -20.24
N ARG A 132 70.09 -38.75 -19.23
CA ARG A 132 69.93 -37.90 -18.04
C ARG A 132 69.89 -36.42 -18.39
N TYR A 133 70.77 -35.98 -19.30
CA TYR A 133 70.82 -34.59 -19.73
C TYR A 133 69.53 -34.17 -20.47
N SER A 134 69.04 -35.03 -21.37
CA SER A 134 67.76 -34.82 -22.06
C SER A 134 66.59 -34.72 -21.09
N LEU A 135 66.54 -35.59 -20.08
CA LEU A 135 65.46 -35.62 -19.09
C LEU A 135 65.48 -34.37 -18.19
N LEU A 136 66.67 -33.91 -17.79
CA LEU A 136 66.85 -32.66 -17.06
C LEU A 136 66.38 -31.45 -17.89
N GLN A 137 66.72 -31.42 -19.18
CA GLN A 137 66.30 -30.35 -20.08
C GLN A 137 64.78 -30.34 -20.26
N GLN A 138 64.16 -31.52 -20.41
CA GLN A 138 62.70 -31.66 -20.49
C GLN A 138 62.02 -31.23 -19.18
N GLN A 139 62.57 -31.61 -18.03
CA GLN A 139 62.04 -31.26 -16.71
C GLN A 139 62.08 -29.73 -16.49
N LYS A 140 63.18 -29.08 -16.85
CA LYS A 140 63.32 -27.62 -16.75
C LYS A 140 62.32 -26.87 -17.62
N LEU A 141 62.03 -27.39 -18.83
CA LEU A 141 61.06 -26.80 -19.75
C LEU A 141 59.62 -26.99 -19.23
N ALA A 142 59.33 -28.14 -18.64
CA ALA A 142 58.05 -28.41 -18.00
C ALA A 142 57.83 -27.52 -16.76
N GLU A 143 58.86 -27.31 -15.94
CA GLU A 143 58.79 -26.35 -14.81
C GLU A 143 58.53 -24.93 -15.27
N GLN A 144 59.20 -24.49 -16.34
CA GLN A 144 58.99 -23.16 -16.90
C GLN A 144 57.55 -22.96 -17.40
N GLN A 145 56.98 -23.95 -18.10
CA GLN A 145 55.58 -23.91 -18.51
C GLN A 145 54.63 -23.87 -17.31
N ARG A 146 54.89 -24.69 -16.29
CA ARG A 146 54.05 -24.75 -15.10
C ARG A 146 54.07 -23.43 -14.31
N GLN A 147 55.21 -22.75 -14.26
CA GLN A 147 55.32 -21.42 -13.65
C GLN A 147 54.49 -20.38 -14.42
N LEU A 148 54.58 -20.37 -15.75
CA LEU A 148 53.80 -19.44 -16.59
C LEU A 148 52.29 -19.65 -16.41
N GLU A 149 51.84 -20.90 -16.41
CA GLU A 149 50.44 -21.26 -16.20
C GLU A 149 49.95 -20.84 -14.82
N THR A 150 50.76 -21.05 -13.78
CA THR A 150 50.43 -20.64 -12.41
C THR A 150 50.31 -19.11 -12.30
N GLU A 151 51.20 -18.36 -12.96
CA GLU A 151 51.16 -16.90 -12.96
C GLU A 151 49.93 -16.37 -13.69
N GLN A 152 49.58 -16.98 -14.83
CA GLN A 152 48.37 -16.66 -15.59
C GLN A 152 47.10 -16.96 -14.78
N GLN A 153 47.08 -18.09 -14.07
CA GLN A 153 45.95 -18.48 -13.22
C GLN A 153 45.78 -17.52 -12.03
N ARG A 154 46.89 -17.08 -11.43
CA ARG A 154 46.88 -16.09 -10.34
C ARG A 154 46.39 -14.71 -10.83
N GLN A 155 46.76 -14.28 -12.04
CA GLN A 155 46.23 -13.04 -12.63
C GLN A 155 44.72 -13.12 -12.83
N LEU A 156 44.22 -14.24 -13.38
CA LEU A 156 42.79 -14.44 -13.60
C LEU A 156 42.00 -14.44 -12.29
N GLU A 157 42.54 -15.07 -11.23
CA GLU A 157 41.93 -15.08 -9.91
C GLU A 157 41.86 -13.66 -9.30
N LEU A 158 42.94 -12.88 -9.44
CA LEU A 158 42.99 -11.51 -8.96
C LEU A 158 41.97 -10.62 -9.68
N GLU A 159 41.84 -10.77 -10.99
CA GLU A 159 40.86 -10.04 -11.79
C GLU A 159 39.42 -10.40 -11.38
N GLN A 160 39.15 -11.69 -11.19
CA GLN A 160 37.85 -12.14 -10.71
C GLN A 160 37.54 -11.62 -9.29
N GLN A 161 38.55 -11.53 -8.43
CA GLN A 161 38.40 -10.95 -7.09
C GLN A 161 38.12 -9.44 -7.14
N ARG A 162 38.76 -8.70 -8.06
CA ARG A 162 38.47 -7.28 -8.29
C ARG A 162 37.04 -7.07 -8.75
N LEU A 163 36.60 -7.82 -9.77
CA LEU A 163 35.23 -7.73 -10.28
C LEU A 163 34.20 -8.01 -9.18
N ARG A 164 34.41 -9.05 -8.36
CA ARG A 164 33.52 -9.37 -7.22
C ARG A 164 33.48 -8.23 -6.19
N THR A 165 34.62 -7.58 -5.96
CA THR A 165 34.71 -6.46 -5.02
C THR A 165 34.02 -5.21 -5.55
N GLU A 166 34.18 -4.91 -6.84
CA GLU A 166 33.49 -3.80 -7.51
C GLU A 166 31.98 -4.03 -7.54
N GLU A 167 31.52 -5.26 -7.82
CA GLU A 167 30.09 -5.61 -7.78
C GLU A 167 29.50 -5.43 -6.38
N LEU A 168 30.21 -5.89 -5.34
CA LEU A 168 29.81 -5.67 -3.94
C LEU A 168 29.70 -4.18 -3.61
N ARG A 169 30.67 -3.39 -4.08
CA ARG A 169 30.68 -1.94 -3.86
C ARG A 169 29.51 -1.27 -4.57
N GLN A 170 29.25 -1.60 -5.83
CA GLN A 170 28.09 -1.07 -6.57
C GLN A 170 26.78 -1.45 -5.89
N ARG A 171 26.65 -2.69 -5.44
CA ARG A 171 25.45 -3.15 -4.72
C ARG A 171 25.24 -2.38 -3.42
N GLN A 172 26.33 -2.06 -2.71
CA GLN A 172 26.28 -1.26 -1.49
C GLN A 172 25.89 0.20 -1.78
N GLU A 173 26.48 0.83 -2.81
CA GLU A 173 26.14 2.19 -3.24
C GLU A 173 24.66 2.27 -3.66
N GLN A 174 24.17 1.30 -4.43
CA GLN A 174 22.76 1.23 -4.86
C GLN A 174 21.81 1.03 -3.67
N GLN A 175 22.22 0.27 -2.66
CA GLN A 175 21.45 0.09 -1.43
C GLN A 175 21.37 1.38 -0.59
N GLN A 176 22.49 2.12 -0.50
CA GLN A 176 22.52 3.42 0.17
C GLN A 176 21.67 4.46 -0.57
N GLU A 177 21.70 4.47 -1.90
CA GLU A 177 20.88 5.38 -2.69
C GLU A 177 19.39 5.11 -2.50
N LEU A 178 18.99 3.82 -2.50
CA LEU A 178 17.61 3.43 -2.22
C LEU A 178 17.17 3.85 -0.80
N GLU A 179 18.01 3.63 0.20
CA GLU A 179 17.73 4.04 1.58
C GLU A 179 17.61 5.57 1.70
N ALA A 180 18.49 6.33 1.02
CA ALA A 180 18.41 7.78 0.98
C ALA A 180 17.11 8.26 0.29
N GLN A 181 16.67 7.57 -0.76
CA GLN A 181 15.42 7.88 -1.46
C GLN A 181 14.19 7.60 -0.59
N ILE A 182 14.15 6.45 0.11
CA ILE A 182 13.08 6.13 1.07
C ILE A 182 13.03 7.20 2.17
N ARG A 183 14.19 7.59 2.70
CA ARG A 183 14.28 8.61 3.75
C ARG A 183 13.79 9.98 3.28
N GLN A 184 14.09 10.37 2.03
CA GLN A 184 13.54 11.60 1.45
C GLN A 184 12.02 11.53 1.32
N GLN A 185 11.49 10.39 0.85
CA GLN A 185 10.05 10.20 0.68
C GLN A 185 9.31 10.26 2.03
N GLU A 186 9.87 9.67 3.08
CA GLU A 186 9.32 9.76 4.44
C GLU A 186 9.33 11.20 4.98
N GLN A 187 10.40 11.96 4.72
CA GLN A 187 10.47 13.37 5.10
C GLN A 187 9.43 14.22 4.36
N GLU A 188 9.21 13.98 3.07
CA GLU A 188 8.17 14.67 2.31
C GLU A 188 6.77 14.34 2.85
N GLN A 189 6.48 13.07 3.14
CA GLN A 189 5.21 12.68 3.74
C GLN A 189 4.99 13.36 5.10
N GLN A 190 6.04 13.42 5.94
CA GLN A 190 5.95 14.14 7.22
C GLN A 190 5.69 15.63 7.02
N ARG A 191 6.35 16.28 6.06
CA ARG A 191 6.10 17.71 5.76
C ARG A 191 4.68 17.95 5.30
N ILE A 192 4.15 17.10 4.42
CA ILE A 192 2.77 17.21 3.94
C ILE A 192 1.78 17.03 5.10
N LEU A 193 2.05 16.09 6.00
CA LEU A 193 1.19 15.85 7.17
C LEU A 193 1.19 17.07 8.11
N ASP A 194 2.38 17.61 8.40
CA ASP A 194 2.55 18.77 9.28
C ASP A 194 1.92 20.03 8.67
N GLU A 195 2.09 20.24 7.36
CA GLU A 195 1.45 21.34 6.64
C GLU A 195 -0.07 21.23 6.65
N LYS A 196 -0.62 20.02 6.47
CA LYS A 196 -2.06 19.77 6.54
C LYS A 196 -2.62 20.03 7.94
N LEU A 197 -1.90 19.61 8.99
CA LEU A 197 -2.29 19.88 10.37
C LEU A 197 -2.29 21.39 10.66
N ARG A 198 -1.25 22.09 10.20
CA ARG A 198 -1.13 23.54 10.36
C ARG A 198 -2.20 24.31 9.60
N GLN A 199 -2.57 23.86 8.40
CA GLN A 199 -3.70 24.43 7.66
C GLN A 199 -5.02 24.23 8.42
N GLN A 200 -5.26 23.04 8.94
CA GLN A 200 -6.47 22.74 9.71
C GLN A 200 -6.57 23.63 10.96
N GLU A 201 -5.48 23.81 11.70
CA GLU A 201 -5.45 24.69 12.87
C GLU A 201 -5.68 26.16 12.48
N ALA A 202 -5.07 26.62 11.39
CA ALA A 202 -5.25 27.99 10.88
C ALA A 202 -6.68 28.25 10.39
N GLU A 203 -7.33 27.26 9.78
CA GLU A 203 -8.75 27.34 9.41
C GLU A 203 -9.65 27.37 10.63
N GLN A 204 -9.37 26.54 11.63
CA GLN A 204 -10.14 26.52 12.88
C GLN A 204 -10.02 27.86 13.63
N GLN A 205 -8.82 28.44 13.69
CA GLN A 205 -8.62 29.79 14.22
C GLN A 205 -9.38 30.86 13.42
N ARG A 206 -9.36 30.79 12.08
CA ARG A 206 -10.10 31.73 11.24
C ARG A 206 -11.61 31.62 11.46
N GLN A 207 -12.14 30.41 11.59
CA GLN A 207 -13.56 30.19 11.89
C GLN A 207 -13.95 30.77 13.25
N LEU A 208 -13.15 30.52 14.29
CA LEU A 208 -13.39 31.06 15.62
C LEU A 208 -13.36 32.60 15.61
N GLN A 209 -12.37 33.18 14.92
CA GLN A 209 -12.25 34.63 14.79
C GLN A 209 -13.43 35.24 14.03
N ALA A 210 -13.88 34.60 12.95
CA ALA A 210 -15.05 35.04 12.20
C ALA A 210 -16.34 34.97 13.06
N GLN A 211 -16.49 33.93 13.87
CA GLN A 211 -17.63 33.78 14.77
C GLN A 211 -17.67 34.87 15.85
N LEU A 212 -16.53 35.16 16.48
CA LEU A 212 -16.40 36.28 17.42
C LEU A 212 -16.73 37.62 16.77
N GLN A 213 -16.33 37.80 15.51
CA GLN A 213 -16.59 39.03 14.77
C GLN A 213 -18.09 39.21 14.46
N GLN A 214 -18.78 38.12 14.08
CA GLN A 214 -20.23 38.11 13.90
C GLN A 214 -20.98 38.41 15.21
N GLU A 215 -20.55 37.83 16.33
CA GLU A 215 -21.16 38.09 17.64
C GLU A 215 -20.98 39.56 18.05
N ALA A 216 -19.77 40.12 17.85
CA ALA A 216 -19.50 41.53 18.11
C ALA A 216 -20.36 42.46 17.22
N GLU A 217 -20.62 42.08 15.97
CA GLU A 217 -21.48 42.84 15.07
C GLU A 217 -22.96 42.76 15.48
N GLN A 218 -23.45 41.59 15.89
CA GLN A 218 -24.80 41.44 16.45
C GLN A 218 -24.99 42.29 17.71
N GLN A 219 -24.03 42.28 18.64
CA GLN A 219 -24.09 43.16 19.81
C GLN A 219 -24.16 44.63 19.42
N ARG A 220 -23.38 45.04 18.40
CA ARG A 220 -23.37 46.42 17.92
C ARG A 220 -24.72 46.82 17.31
N GLN A 221 -25.37 45.92 16.56
CA GLN A 221 -26.71 46.13 16.02
C GLN A 221 -27.77 46.23 17.12
N LEU A 222 -27.73 45.32 18.11
CA LEU A 222 -28.64 45.35 19.25
C LEU A 222 -28.53 46.66 20.03
N GLN A 223 -27.28 47.11 20.27
CA GLN A 223 -27.02 48.37 20.96
C GLN A 223 -27.54 49.58 20.16
N ALA A 224 -27.34 49.59 18.84
CA ALA A 224 -27.87 50.64 17.97
C ALA A 224 -29.41 50.66 17.98
N GLN A 225 -30.07 49.50 18.01
CA GLN A 225 -31.52 49.39 18.05
C GLN A 225 -32.10 49.92 19.38
N LEU A 226 -31.49 49.55 20.52
CA LEU A 226 -31.84 50.12 21.82
C LEU A 226 -31.68 51.64 21.87
N GLN A 227 -30.64 52.16 21.22
CA GLN A 227 -30.40 53.60 21.17
C GLN A 227 -31.46 54.33 20.34
N GLN A 228 -31.88 53.75 19.20
CA GLN A 228 -33.00 54.28 18.41
C GLN A 228 -34.32 54.26 19.17
N GLU A 229 -34.62 53.19 19.91
CA GLU A 229 -35.84 53.10 20.71
C GLU A 229 -35.85 54.15 21.84
N ALA A 230 -34.71 54.34 22.51
CA ALA A 230 -34.56 55.37 23.53
C ALA A 230 -34.74 56.79 22.95
N GLU A 231 -34.26 57.05 21.73
CA GLU A 231 -34.49 58.32 21.04
C GLU A 231 -35.96 58.52 20.67
N GLN A 232 -36.65 57.50 20.17
CA GLN A 232 -38.10 57.57 19.88
C GLN A 232 -38.90 57.86 21.15
N GLN A 233 -38.61 57.18 22.26
CA GLN A 233 -39.26 57.47 23.54
C GLN A 233 -39.03 58.91 23.98
N ARG A 234 -37.80 59.43 23.82
CA ARG A 234 -37.46 60.81 24.17
C ARG A 234 -38.24 61.82 23.32
N GLN A 235 -38.41 61.55 22.02
CA GLN A 235 -39.23 62.37 21.13
C GLN A 235 -40.71 62.36 21.53
N LEU A 236 -41.25 61.18 21.83
CA LEU A 236 -42.64 61.03 22.26
C LEU A 236 -42.91 61.79 23.57
N GLN A 237 -41.97 61.70 24.52
CA GLN A 237 -42.05 62.41 25.79
C GLN A 237 -41.96 63.93 25.62
N ALA A 238 -41.09 64.40 24.72
CA ALA A 238 -41.00 65.83 24.38
C ALA A 238 -42.29 66.33 23.73
N GLN A 239 -42.93 65.52 22.88
CA GLN A 239 -44.20 65.85 22.24
C GLN A 239 -45.34 65.97 23.27
N LEU A 240 -45.43 65.02 24.21
CA LEU A 240 -46.39 65.07 25.33
C LEU A 240 -46.17 66.32 26.21
N GLN A 241 -44.91 66.71 26.48
CA GLN A 241 -44.63 67.93 27.21
C GLN A 241 -45.09 69.19 26.48
N GLN A 242 -44.85 69.27 25.16
CA GLN A 242 -45.32 70.40 24.37
C GLN A 242 -46.85 70.51 24.36
N GLU A 243 -47.55 69.38 24.25
CA GLU A 243 -49.01 69.35 24.30
C GLU A 243 -49.54 69.79 25.68
N ALA A 244 -48.95 69.29 26.77
CA ALA A 244 -49.28 69.71 28.12
C ALA A 244 -49.03 71.21 28.33
N GLU A 245 -47.94 71.76 27.78
CA GLU A 245 -47.66 73.20 27.86
C GLU A 245 -48.65 74.04 27.04
N GLN A 246 -49.08 73.57 25.87
CA GLN A 246 -50.14 74.23 25.10
C GLN A 246 -51.47 74.25 25.86
N GLN A 247 -51.88 73.11 26.45
CA GLN A 247 -53.06 73.06 27.31
C GLN A 247 -52.94 74.02 28.49
N ARG A 248 -51.75 74.11 29.10
CA ARG A 248 -51.49 75.04 30.20
C ARG A 248 -51.55 76.50 29.75
N LYS A 249 -51.05 76.84 28.56
CA LYS A 249 -51.18 78.18 27.97
C LYS A 249 -52.63 78.54 27.66
N LEU A 250 -53.43 77.59 27.16
CA LEU A 250 -54.87 77.77 26.95
C LEU A 250 -55.61 77.98 28.27
N ALA A 251 -55.29 77.18 29.30
CA ALA A 251 -55.85 77.34 30.64
C ALA A 251 -55.43 78.69 31.28
N THR A 252 -54.17 79.09 31.14
CA THR A 252 -53.66 80.37 31.68
C THR A 252 -54.26 81.57 30.93
N ALA A 253 -54.51 81.43 29.62
CA ALA A 253 -55.23 82.45 28.85
C ALA A 253 -56.70 82.58 29.27
N GLN A 254 -57.35 81.48 29.70
CA GLN A 254 -58.68 81.51 30.31
C GLN A 254 -58.68 82.01 31.76
N GLN A 255 -57.53 81.99 32.44
CA GLN A 255 -57.37 82.38 33.84
C GLN A 255 -56.77 83.78 34.02
N SER A 256 -56.69 84.58 32.94
CA SER A 256 -56.34 86.00 32.96
C SER A 256 -57.49 86.93 33.42
N GLU A 257 -58.60 86.38 33.92
CA GLU A 257 -59.64 87.13 34.66
C GLU A 257 -59.81 86.57 36.08
N ASN A 258 -58.78 86.69 36.93
CA ASN A 258 -58.88 87.09 38.34
C ASN A 258 -57.58 86.77 39.09
N PRO A 259 -57.10 87.66 39.98
CA PRO A 259 -55.99 87.38 40.88
C PRO A 259 -56.49 86.80 42.21
N ALA A 260 -55.52 86.34 43.03
CA ALA A 260 -55.59 86.01 44.45
C ALA A 260 -56.27 84.66 44.79
N ASP A 261 -55.87 83.87 45.79
CA ASP A 261 -54.74 83.83 46.72
C ASP A 261 -54.86 82.45 47.43
N GLY A 262 -53.78 81.96 48.05
CA GLY A 262 -53.91 81.20 49.31
C GLY A 262 -53.85 79.67 49.30
N GLU A 263 -52.68 79.18 49.71
CA GLU A 263 -52.45 78.25 50.83
C GLU A 263 -52.98 76.80 50.89
N ARG A 264 -51.97 75.90 50.95
CA ARG A 264 -51.69 74.86 51.98
C ARG A 264 -52.65 73.66 52.24
N ILE A 265 -52.07 72.49 51.93
CA ILE A 265 -51.72 71.35 52.83
C ILE A 265 -52.80 70.36 53.31
N LEU A 266 -52.46 69.09 53.04
CA LEU A 266 -52.83 67.79 53.66
C LEU A 266 -54.28 67.32 53.56
N ASP A 267 -54.45 66.14 52.95
CA ASP A 267 -54.95 64.95 53.66
C ASP A 267 -54.76 63.68 52.81
N GLY A 268 -54.15 62.64 53.40
CA GLY A 268 -54.44 61.25 53.04
C GLY A 268 -55.76 60.83 53.70
N PRO A 269 -56.39 59.71 53.32
CA PRO A 269 -55.84 58.42 53.72
C PRO A 269 -56.16 57.20 52.81
N LYS A 270 -55.44 56.11 53.11
CA LYS A 270 -55.79 54.67 53.09
C LYS A 270 -57.01 54.19 52.29
N ASN A 271 -56.78 53.14 51.51
CA ASN A 271 -57.47 51.84 51.42
C ASN A 271 -56.74 51.02 50.33
N ALA A 272 -56.71 49.71 50.25
CA ALA A 272 -56.91 48.59 51.16
C ALA A 272 -56.43 47.36 50.35
N ASP A 273 -55.97 46.36 51.09
CA ASP A 273 -55.64 44.97 50.78
C ASP A 273 -56.18 44.33 49.50
N GLY A 274 -55.35 43.47 48.90
CA GLY A 274 -55.73 42.54 47.84
C GLY A 274 -54.61 41.53 47.57
N GLU A 275 -54.62 40.44 48.33
CA GLU A 275 -53.78 39.25 48.19
C GLU A 275 -54.02 38.47 46.87
N GLU A 276 -52.96 37.75 46.45
CA GLU A 276 -52.93 36.51 45.63
C GLU A 276 -53.24 36.57 44.11
N PRO A 277 -52.84 35.54 43.32
CA PRO A 277 -51.59 34.76 43.27
C PRO A 277 -51.04 34.67 41.81
N PRO A 278 -49.87 34.04 41.53
CA PRO A 278 -49.30 34.02 40.19
C PRO A 278 -50.00 33.00 39.27
N PRO A 279 -50.20 33.28 37.97
CA PRO A 279 -50.56 32.22 37.03
C PRO A 279 -49.31 31.40 36.71
N LYS A 280 -49.29 30.18 37.27
CA LYS A 280 -48.59 29.04 36.66
C LYS A 280 -49.16 28.88 35.25
N PHE A 281 -48.31 29.06 34.23
CA PHE A 281 -48.57 28.53 32.90
C PHE A 281 -47.57 27.44 32.57
N ASP A 282 -48.14 26.39 32.03
CA ASP A 282 -47.63 25.06 31.83
C ASP A 282 -46.34 24.97 31.00
N LYS A 283 -45.52 24.00 31.41
CA LYS A 283 -44.63 23.26 30.51
C LYS A 283 -45.45 22.79 29.30
N LYS A 284 -45.34 23.50 28.19
CA LYS A 284 -45.63 22.96 26.87
C LYS A 284 -44.29 22.85 26.13
N THR A 285 -43.86 21.62 25.95
CA THR A 285 -42.78 21.19 25.06
C THR A 285 -42.95 21.86 23.70
N ALA A 286 -42.24 22.97 23.49
CA ALA A 286 -42.06 23.54 22.17
C ALA A 286 -40.89 22.78 21.53
N GLN A 287 -41.24 21.94 20.57
CA GLN A 287 -40.31 21.42 19.56
C GLN A 287 -39.50 22.58 19.00
N ALA A 288 -38.19 22.37 18.92
CA ALA A 288 -37.27 23.25 18.22
C ALA A 288 -37.79 23.51 16.79
N PRO A 289 -37.83 24.77 16.33
CA PRO A 289 -37.87 25.03 14.91
C PRO A 289 -36.49 24.66 14.36
N ILE A 290 -36.41 23.51 13.68
CA ILE A 290 -35.37 23.27 12.69
C ILE A 290 -35.60 24.31 11.60
N GLN A 291 -34.85 25.40 11.67
CA GLN A 291 -34.82 26.38 10.60
C GLN A 291 -33.37 26.64 10.19
N ASN A 292 -33.10 26.16 8.98
CA ASN A 292 -32.14 26.68 8.02
C ASN A 292 -30.65 26.52 8.37
N GLN A 293 -30.17 25.29 8.16
CA GLN A 293 -28.85 25.14 7.54
C GLN A 293 -28.89 25.77 6.13
N PRO A 294 -27.90 26.59 5.77
CA PRO A 294 -27.75 27.09 4.41
C PRO A 294 -27.26 25.95 3.51
N ASN A 295 -28.03 25.69 2.44
CA ASN A 295 -27.65 25.06 1.18
C ASN A 295 -26.25 24.39 1.13
N GLN A 296 -26.19 23.12 1.51
CA GLN A 296 -25.36 22.17 0.77
C GLN A 296 -26.31 21.13 0.19
N SER A 297 -26.75 21.36 -1.03
CA SER A 297 -27.46 20.37 -1.83
C SER A 297 -26.48 19.25 -2.24
N GLY A 298 -26.06 18.44 -1.27
CA GLY A 298 -25.48 17.13 -1.52
C GLY A 298 -26.63 16.13 -1.54
N ALA A 299 -26.97 15.59 -2.71
CA ALA A 299 -27.93 14.48 -2.78
C ALA A 299 -27.34 13.30 -1.98
N ILE A 300 -28.04 12.88 -0.93
CA ILE A 300 -27.68 11.66 -0.20
C ILE A 300 -28.04 10.48 -1.09
N LEU A 301 -27.03 9.86 -1.69
CA LEU A 301 -27.21 8.64 -2.46
C LEU A 301 -27.16 7.45 -1.52
N THR A 302 -28.08 6.52 -1.71
CA THR A 302 -28.18 5.28 -0.96
C THR A 302 -27.76 4.12 -1.85
N ALA A 303 -26.74 3.38 -1.44
CA ALA A 303 -26.35 2.14 -2.10
C ALA A 303 -27.00 0.93 -1.42
N SER A 304 -27.52 0.02 -2.23
CA SER A 304 -28.02 -1.29 -1.83
C SER A 304 -27.36 -2.36 -2.70
N TRP A 305 -27.14 -3.54 -2.14
CA TRP A 305 -26.59 -4.68 -2.89
C TRP A 305 -27.51 -5.90 -2.81
N SER A 306 -27.42 -6.77 -3.80
CA SER A 306 -28.11 -8.06 -3.83
C SER A 306 -27.20 -9.10 -4.48
N ILE A 307 -27.22 -10.33 -3.97
CA ILE A 307 -26.52 -11.45 -4.63
C ILE A 307 -27.34 -11.80 -5.87
N ASP A 308 -26.66 -11.94 -7.01
CA ASP A 308 -27.32 -12.42 -8.21
C ASP A 308 -27.39 -13.95 -8.17
N ASP A 309 -28.52 -14.48 -7.69
CA ASP A 309 -28.77 -15.92 -7.60
C ASP A 309 -28.80 -16.62 -8.98
N SER A 310 -28.81 -15.85 -10.08
CA SER A 310 -28.77 -16.41 -11.45
C SER A 310 -27.36 -16.80 -11.90
N PHE A 311 -26.32 -16.42 -11.15
CA PHE A 311 -24.94 -16.78 -11.48
C PHE A 311 -24.64 -18.24 -11.09
N THR A 312 -24.63 -19.13 -12.08
CA THR A 312 -24.11 -20.49 -11.93
C THR A 312 -22.61 -20.50 -12.24
N PRO A 313 -21.70 -20.66 -11.26
CA PRO A 313 -20.26 -20.73 -11.52
C PRO A 313 -19.94 -21.93 -12.43
N LYS A 314 -18.97 -21.75 -13.35
CA LYS A 314 -18.57 -22.78 -14.31
C LYS A 314 -17.51 -23.71 -13.72
N LYS A 315 -17.92 -24.95 -13.44
CA LYS A 315 -17.12 -26.13 -13.03
C LYS A 315 -16.38 -25.96 -11.69
N ASP A 316 -16.50 -27.00 -10.85
CA ASP A 316 -16.00 -27.08 -9.48
C ASP A 316 -16.79 -26.22 -8.48
N ILE A 317 -18.11 -26.47 -8.44
CA ILE A 317 -19.05 -25.75 -7.58
C ILE A 317 -18.93 -26.29 -6.15
N PRO A 318 -18.53 -25.47 -5.14
CA PRO A 318 -18.64 -25.86 -3.75
C PRO A 318 -20.12 -26.09 -3.40
N ASP A 319 -20.41 -27.14 -2.64
CA ASP A 319 -21.79 -27.55 -2.30
C ASP A 319 -22.62 -26.43 -1.65
N ASN A 320 -21.95 -25.46 -1.01
CA ASN A 320 -22.60 -24.26 -0.46
C ASN A 320 -21.96 -22.99 -1.02
N LEU A 321 -22.76 -22.20 -1.73
CA LEU A 321 -22.38 -20.88 -2.23
C LEU A 321 -22.13 -19.91 -1.07
N PRO A 322 -21.21 -18.93 -1.26
CA PRO A 322 -20.97 -17.90 -0.26
C PRO A 322 -22.26 -17.11 -0.01
N ARG A 323 -22.69 -17.06 1.26
CA ARG A 323 -23.88 -16.32 1.68
C ARG A 323 -23.48 -15.06 2.41
N LEU A 324 -24.23 -13.97 2.25
CA LEU A 324 -23.99 -12.78 3.07
C LEU A 324 -24.21 -13.10 4.55
N LYS A 325 -23.26 -12.71 5.42
CA LYS A 325 -23.31 -13.01 6.86
C LYS A 325 -24.47 -12.28 7.58
N GLN A 326 -24.97 -11.20 6.99
CA GLN A 326 -26.12 -10.43 7.45
C GLN A 326 -26.93 -9.94 6.25
N ASN A 327 -28.22 -9.64 6.43
CA ASN A 327 -29.02 -8.94 5.42
C ASN A 327 -28.57 -7.47 5.39
N ILE A 328 -27.41 -7.23 4.80
CA ILE A 328 -26.76 -5.92 4.79
C ILE A 328 -27.40 -5.08 3.68
N SER A 329 -28.70 -4.84 3.70
CA SER A 329 -29.25 -3.66 3.04
C SER A 329 -28.84 -2.42 3.85
N GLN A 330 -27.54 -2.26 4.11
CA GLN A 330 -27.00 -1.07 4.76
C GLN A 330 -26.94 0.00 3.69
N ASN A 331 -27.82 0.98 3.86
CA ASN A 331 -27.78 2.23 3.14
C ASN A 331 -26.46 2.92 3.47
N PHE A 332 -25.46 2.77 2.61
CA PHE A 332 -24.24 3.56 2.73
C PHE A 332 -24.55 4.95 2.19
N ILE A 333 -24.32 5.96 3.03
CA ILE A 333 -24.33 7.36 2.60
C ILE A 333 -23.08 7.56 1.77
N ILE A 334 -23.25 7.72 0.46
CA ILE A 334 -22.16 8.14 -0.41
C ILE A 334 -22.11 9.66 -0.32
N GLU A 335 -21.07 10.20 0.32
CA GLU A 335 -20.78 11.63 0.20
C GLU A 335 -20.28 11.88 -1.23
N PRO A 336 -21.02 12.63 -2.05
CA PRO A 336 -20.56 12.93 -3.40
C PRO A 336 -19.27 13.74 -3.28
N SER A 337 -18.15 13.17 -3.73
CA SER A 337 -16.92 13.94 -3.90
C SER A 337 -17.25 15.12 -4.82
N GLN A 338 -16.71 16.31 -4.54
CA GLN A 338 -17.18 17.59 -5.12
C GLN A 338 -17.24 17.69 -6.66
N ASN A 339 -16.77 16.68 -7.41
CA ASN A 339 -16.76 16.63 -8.87
C ASN A 339 -17.47 15.43 -9.50
N SER A 340 -18.11 14.54 -8.72
CA SER A 340 -18.78 13.35 -9.26
C SER A 340 -20.30 13.56 -9.32
N ASN A 341 -20.82 13.79 -10.54
CA ASN A 341 -22.26 13.77 -10.83
C ASN A 341 -22.76 12.32 -10.84
N LEU A 342 -22.82 11.71 -9.66
CA LEU A 342 -23.21 10.32 -9.45
C LEU A 342 -24.71 10.20 -9.75
N LYS A 343 -25.05 9.55 -10.87
CA LYS A 343 -26.44 9.24 -11.22
C LYS A 343 -26.87 7.95 -10.52
N PRO A 344 -28.18 7.79 -10.25
CA PRO A 344 -28.72 6.50 -9.86
C PRO A 344 -28.33 5.44 -10.89
N VAL A 345 -27.74 4.35 -10.43
CA VAL A 345 -27.12 3.39 -11.32
C VAL A 345 -27.10 2.00 -10.72
N ASP A 346 -27.15 1.00 -11.60
CA ASP A 346 -27.20 -0.42 -11.27
C ASP A 346 -26.09 -1.14 -12.03
N PHE A 347 -25.19 -1.82 -11.33
CA PHE A 347 -24.04 -2.49 -11.94
C PHE A 347 -23.62 -3.76 -11.19
N GLU A 348 -22.94 -4.64 -11.92
CA GLU A 348 -22.47 -5.94 -11.40
C GLU A 348 -21.00 -5.89 -10.98
N VAL A 349 -20.73 -6.44 -9.80
CA VAL A 349 -19.39 -6.58 -9.23
C VAL A 349 -19.04 -8.05 -9.10
N TYR A 350 -17.90 -8.41 -9.67
CA TYR A 350 -17.28 -9.71 -9.53
C TYR A 350 -16.40 -9.74 -8.28
N LEU A 351 -16.55 -10.78 -7.46
CA LEU A 351 -15.88 -10.93 -6.18
C LEU A 351 -15.09 -12.24 -6.12
N ILE A 352 -13.94 -12.22 -5.44
CA ILE A 352 -13.25 -13.43 -4.96
C ILE A 352 -13.25 -13.38 -3.44
N ILE A 353 -13.78 -14.44 -2.82
CA ILE A 353 -13.98 -14.57 -1.39
C ILE A 353 -13.10 -15.72 -0.89
N ASN A 354 -12.33 -15.48 0.18
CA ASN A 354 -11.46 -16.50 0.75
C ASN A 354 -12.19 -17.46 1.70
N GLU A 355 -11.46 -18.44 2.21
CA GLU A 355 -11.93 -19.48 3.13
C GLU A 355 -12.42 -18.92 4.48
N GLU A 356 -12.09 -17.68 4.81
CA GLU A 356 -12.52 -17.00 6.02
C GLU A 356 -13.72 -16.06 5.77
N GLY A 357 -14.15 -15.88 4.51
CA GLY A 357 -15.26 -15.02 4.13
C GLY A 357 -14.88 -13.55 3.88
N TYR A 358 -13.59 -13.23 3.75
CA TYR A 358 -13.11 -11.91 3.33
C TYR A 358 -13.10 -11.78 1.80
N VAL A 359 -13.43 -10.59 1.32
CA VAL A 359 -13.31 -10.25 -0.10
C VAL A 359 -11.84 -9.91 -0.41
N GLU A 360 -11.16 -10.78 -1.16
CA GLU A 360 -9.78 -10.59 -1.62
C GLU A 360 -9.71 -9.76 -2.90
N PHE A 361 -10.76 -9.83 -3.72
CA PHE A 361 -10.84 -9.12 -4.99
C PHE A 361 -12.27 -8.67 -5.24
N ALA A 362 -12.43 -7.43 -5.70
CA ALA A 362 -13.71 -6.90 -6.13
C ALA A 362 -13.51 -6.06 -7.38
N GLN A 363 -14.25 -6.33 -8.45
CA GLN A 363 -14.13 -5.57 -9.69
C GLN A 363 -15.48 -5.38 -10.37
N ILE A 364 -15.75 -4.16 -10.81
CA ILE A 364 -16.94 -3.85 -11.60
C ILE A 364 -16.78 -4.43 -13.01
N THR A 365 -17.78 -5.18 -13.46
CA THR A 365 -17.77 -5.87 -14.77
C THR A 365 -17.82 -4.87 -15.92
N ASP A 366 -18.66 -3.83 -15.78
CA ASP A 366 -18.81 -2.76 -16.77
C ASP A 366 -17.60 -1.79 -16.71
N THR A 367 -17.01 -1.51 -17.87
CA THR A 367 -15.77 -0.70 -17.98
C THR A 367 -16.00 0.78 -17.73
N GLU A 368 -17.16 1.32 -18.11
CA GLU A 368 -17.52 2.71 -17.89
C GLU A 368 -17.79 2.95 -16.40
N MET A 369 -18.56 2.05 -15.81
CA MET A 369 -18.89 2.06 -14.38
C MET A 369 -17.67 1.86 -13.49
N ARG A 370 -16.72 1.02 -13.92
CA ARG A 370 -15.46 0.78 -13.20
C ARG A 370 -14.70 2.08 -12.94
N ARG A 371 -14.61 2.99 -13.90
CA ARG A 371 -13.85 4.25 -13.71
C ARG A 371 -14.48 5.15 -12.64
N GLN A 372 -15.79 5.09 -12.48
CA GLN A 372 -16.53 5.98 -11.59
C GLN A 372 -16.72 5.38 -10.19
N TYR A 373 -16.97 4.07 -10.10
CA TYR A 373 -17.44 3.43 -8.86
C TYR A 373 -16.45 2.40 -8.28
N GLN A 374 -15.32 2.12 -8.93
CA GLN A 374 -14.38 1.11 -8.42
C GLN A 374 -13.79 1.51 -7.05
N THR A 375 -13.47 2.80 -6.84
CA THR A 375 -13.02 3.28 -5.53
C THR A 375 -14.04 3.04 -4.43
N TYR A 376 -15.34 3.22 -4.73
CA TYR A 376 -16.42 2.91 -3.79
C TYR A 376 -16.46 1.41 -3.46
N VAL A 377 -16.34 0.56 -4.48
CA VAL A 377 -16.29 -0.90 -4.34
C VAL A 377 -15.10 -1.33 -3.48
N ASP A 378 -13.90 -0.81 -3.75
CA ASP A 378 -12.68 -1.15 -3.02
C ASP A 378 -12.78 -0.74 -1.54
N GLN A 379 -13.25 0.48 -1.26
CA GLN A 379 -13.39 0.98 0.11
C GLN A 379 -14.46 0.24 0.91
N ASN A 380 -15.52 -0.23 0.26
CA ASN A 380 -16.67 -0.82 0.94
C ASN A 380 -16.66 -2.34 1.00
N LEU A 381 -16.00 -3.02 0.06
CA LEU A 381 -15.98 -4.49 -0.01
C LEU A 381 -14.61 -5.10 0.33
N LEU A 382 -13.51 -4.53 -0.19
CA LEU A 382 -12.21 -5.17 -0.13
C LEU A 382 -11.72 -5.32 1.32
N ASN A 383 -11.17 -6.48 1.65
CA ASN A 383 -10.67 -6.83 2.99
C ASN A 383 -11.72 -6.78 4.11
N LYS A 384 -13.01 -6.81 3.80
CA LYS A 384 -14.09 -6.93 4.79
C LYS A 384 -14.69 -8.33 4.81
N GLN A 385 -14.94 -8.84 6.01
CA GLN A 385 -15.56 -10.16 6.22
C GLN A 385 -17.10 -10.07 6.10
N LEU A 386 -17.59 -9.88 4.88
CA LEU A 386 -19.02 -9.67 4.60
C LEU A 386 -19.77 -10.98 4.29
N PHE A 387 -19.03 -12.03 3.95
CA PHE A 387 -19.59 -13.29 3.48
C PHE A 387 -19.29 -14.42 4.47
N LEU A 388 -20.17 -15.41 4.50
CA LEU A 388 -19.85 -16.74 4.96
C LEU A 388 -19.04 -17.43 3.85
N PRO A 389 -17.90 -18.05 4.16
CA PRO A 389 -17.11 -18.72 3.16
C PRO A 389 -17.92 -19.83 2.49
N ALA A 390 -17.64 -20.08 1.22
CA ALA A 390 -18.12 -21.28 0.58
C ALA A 390 -17.55 -22.49 1.29
N THR A 391 -18.28 -23.61 1.25
CA THR A 391 -17.80 -24.86 1.82
C THR A 391 -17.87 -25.96 0.79
N ASP A 392 -16.80 -26.72 0.69
CA ASP A 392 -16.71 -27.95 -0.09
C ASP A 392 -16.83 -29.15 0.85
N ILE A 393 -17.55 -30.19 0.45
CA ILE A 393 -17.71 -31.40 1.23
C ILE A 393 -16.81 -32.45 0.60
N ASP A 394 -15.81 -32.90 1.33
CA ASP A 394 -14.92 -33.94 0.84
C ASP A 394 -15.75 -35.22 0.60
N PRO A 395 -15.85 -35.71 -0.65
CA PRO A 395 -16.74 -36.81 -1.00
C PRO A 395 -16.33 -38.14 -0.35
N ARG A 396 -15.11 -38.23 0.18
CA ARG A 396 -14.59 -39.45 0.83
C ARG A 396 -14.83 -39.45 2.33
N THR A 397 -14.74 -38.29 2.98
CA THR A 397 -14.80 -38.19 4.45
C THR A 397 -16.11 -37.57 4.94
N GLY A 398 -16.85 -36.86 4.08
CA GLY A 398 -17.99 -36.04 4.45
C GLY A 398 -17.62 -34.80 5.25
N GLU A 399 -16.32 -34.49 5.36
CA GLU A 399 -15.83 -33.33 6.10
C GLU A 399 -16.10 -32.04 5.32
N VAL A 400 -16.73 -31.07 5.97
CA VAL A 400 -17.03 -29.76 5.40
C VAL A 400 -15.80 -28.85 5.58
N LYS A 401 -15.17 -28.44 4.49
CA LYS A 401 -14.01 -27.54 4.50
C LYS A 401 -14.36 -26.22 3.84
N PRO A 402 -13.98 -25.08 4.44
CA PRO A 402 -14.14 -23.80 3.75
C PRO A 402 -13.29 -23.79 2.49
N SER A 403 -13.80 -23.16 1.43
CA SER A 403 -13.12 -23.06 0.15
C SER A 403 -13.20 -21.64 -0.38
N ARG A 404 -12.17 -21.24 -1.14
CA ARG A 404 -12.16 -20.00 -1.89
C ARG A 404 -13.24 -20.06 -2.97
N SER A 405 -14.00 -18.98 -3.13
CA SER A 405 -15.13 -18.93 -4.07
C SER A 405 -15.19 -17.64 -4.86
N GLU A 406 -15.80 -17.73 -6.03
CA GLU A 406 -16.10 -16.61 -6.90
C GLU A 406 -17.60 -16.29 -6.81
N SER A 407 -17.94 -15.01 -6.73
CA SER A 407 -19.35 -14.57 -6.63
C SER A 407 -19.60 -13.31 -7.45
N ARG A 408 -20.88 -13.06 -7.75
CA ARG A 408 -21.34 -11.83 -8.38
C ARG A 408 -22.43 -11.19 -7.55
N ILE A 409 -22.29 -9.89 -7.32
CA ILE A 409 -23.31 -9.08 -6.67
C ILE A 409 -23.73 -7.95 -7.59
N ARG A 410 -24.99 -7.55 -7.47
CA ARG A 410 -25.55 -6.37 -8.11
C ARG A 410 -25.63 -5.24 -7.11
N ILE A 411 -25.05 -4.09 -7.43
CA ILE A 411 -25.06 -2.88 -6.59
C ILE A 411 -25.93 -1.83 -7.28
N LYS A 412 -26.94 -1.37 -6.56
CA LYS A 412 -27.86 -0.32 -6.98
C LYS A 412 -27.71 0.91 -6.09
N ILE A 413 -27.32 2.02 -6.70
CA ILE A 413 -27.20 3.35 -6.07
C ILE A 413 -28.42 4.16 -6.48
N GLN A 414 -29.16 4.73 -5.53
CA GLN A 414 -30.38 5.50 -5.76
C GLN A 414 -30.32 6.89 -5.11
#